data_AF-A0A8S2Z5V4-F1
#
_entry.id   AF-A0A8S2Z5V4-F1
#
_cell.length_a   1.000
_cell.length_b   1.000
_cell.length_c   1.000
_cell.angle_alpha   90.00
_cell.angle_beta   90.00
_cell.angle_gamma   90.00
#
_symmetry.space_group_name_H-M   'P 1'
#
loop_
_entity.id
_entity.type
_entity.pdbx_description
1 polymer ?
#
loop_
_entity_poly.entity_id
_entity_poly.type
_entity_poly.pdbx_seq_one_letter_code
_entity_poly.pdbx_strand_id
1 'polypeptide(L)' 'CTFEEGLCSWINGQNGIFDDFDWLLNSGSTPSVGTGPTVDHTLGTASGSYLYIEASELFNRNAKAWLISEHYDAGSYCLL' A
#
# COMPACT_ATOMS: atom_id res chain seq x y z
N CYS A 1 -6.72 -8.93 3.58
CA CYS A 1 -7.23 -7.55 3.50
C CYS A 1 -7.27 -7.16 2.03
N THR A 2 -8.42 -6.74 1.51
CA THR A 2 -8.59 -6.40 0.07
C THR A 2 -8.51 -4.90 -0.22
N PHE A 3 -8.51 -4.07 0.82
CA PHE A 3 -8.41 -2.61 0.77
C PHE A 3 -9.65 -1.84 0.28
N GLU A 4 -10.73 -2.53 -0.05
CA GLU A 4 -12.03 -1.92 -0.44
C GLU A 4 -12.66 -1.06 0.68
N GLU A 5 -12.34 -1.36 1.93
CA GLU A 5 -12.80 -0.61 3.10
C GLU A 5 -11.64 0.07 3.85
N GLY A 6 -10.54 0.35 3.14
CA GLY A 6 -9.33 0.94 3.71
C GLY A 6 -8.32 -0.09 4.23
N LEU A 7 -7.46 0.29 5.17
CA LEU A 7 -6.27 -0.50 5.54
C LEU A 7 -6.57 -1.77 6.38
N CYS A 8 -7.83 -2.07 6.68
CA CYS A 8 -8.19 -3.12 7.64
C CYS A 8 -7.47 -2.91 8.99
N SER A 9 -6.62 -3.87 9.39
CA SER A 9 -5.77 -3.83 10.59
C SER A 9 -4.34 -3.34 10.30
N TRP A 10 -3.98 -3.08 9.05
CA TRP A 10 -2.65 -2.62 8.67
C TRP A 10 -2.45 -1.15 9.02
N ILE A 11 -1.23 -0.79 9.38
CA ILE A 11 -0.83 0.58 9.69
C ILE A 11 0.42 0.95 8.91
N ASN A 12 0.56 2.23 8.58
CA ASN A 12 1.82 2.75 8.06
C ASN A 12 2.87 2.85 9.18
N GLY A 13 4.13 2.73 8.79
CA GLY A 13 5.26 3.12 9.62
C GLY A 13 5.21 4.60 9.97
N GLN A 14 5.86 4.97 11.07
CA GLN A 14 5.97 6.37 11.44
C GLN A 14 7.14 7.01 10.70
N ASN A 15 6.80 7.90 9.76
CA ASN A 15 7.77 8.68 9.00
C ASN A 15 8.78 9.41 9.91
N GLY A 16 10.06 9.30 9.56
CA GLY A 16 11.19 9.88 10.30
C GLY A 16 11.65 9.06 11.52
N ILE A 17 10.93 8.00 11.89
CA ILE A 17 11.33 7.06 12.95
C ILE A 17 11.62 5.68 12.37
N PHE A 18 10.66 5.12 11.63
CA PHE A 18 10.76 3.77 11.08
C PHE A 18 11.04 3.77 9.57
N ASP A 19 10.47 4.76 8.86
CA ASP A 19 10.51 4.87 7.41
C ASP A 19 10.47 6.34 6.95
N ASP A 20 10.37 6.57 5.65
CA ASP A 20 10.52 7.89 5.02
C ASP A 20 9.19 8.46 4.50
N PHE A 21 8.26 7.59 4.09
CA PHE A 21 6.95 7.96 3.55
C PHE A 21 5.95 6.79 3.67
N ASP A 22 4.67 7.11 3.44
CA ASP A 22 3.57 6.17 3.65
C ASP A 22 3.12 5.46 2.36
N TRP A 23 2.56 4.27 2.52
CA TRP A 23 1.73 3.67 1.48
C TRP A 23 0.40 4.42 1.34
N LEU A 24 -0.06 4.55 0.11
CA LEU A 24 -1.27 5.31 -0.24
C LEU A 24 -2.36 4.37 -0.76
N LEU A 25 -3.61 4.66 -0.38
CA LEU A 25 -4.78 4.01 -0.96
C LEU A 25 -5.21 4.76 -2.21
N ASN A 26 -5.45 4.04 -3.31
CA ASN A 26 -5.96 4.62 -4.54
C ASN A 26 -7.01 3.73 -5.21
N SER A 27 -7.77 4.34 -6.13
CA SER A 27 -8.71 3.69 -7.03
C SER A 27 -8.53 4.24 -8.44
N GLY A 28 -8.64 3.38 -9.44
CA GLY A 28 -8.41 3.76 -10.83
C GLY A 28 -6.94 3.94 -11.16
N SER A 29 -6.62 4.86 -12.06
CA SER A 29 -5.23 5.10 -12.50
C SER A 29 -4.39 5.82 -11.44
N THR A 30 -3.12 5.49 -11.33
CA THR A 30 -2.15 6.26 -10.52
C THR A 30 -1.98 7.69 -11.07
N PRO A 31 -1.64 8.68 -10.22
CA PRO A 31 -1.42 10.07 -10.66
C PRO A 31 -0.30 10.23 -11.69
N SER A 32 0.77 9.44 -11.56
CA SER A 32 1.88 9.46 -12.50
C SER A 32 1.54 8.90 -13.87
N VAL A 33 2.01 9.59 -14.92
CA VAL A 33 1.75 9.22 -16.31
C VAL A 33 2.56 7.98 -16.70
N GLY A 34 1.93 7.05 -17.39
CA GLY A 34 2.59 5.83 -17.87
C GLY A 34 2.82 4.78 -16.79
N THR A 35 2.30 5.01 -15.59
CA THR A 35 2.22 4.01 -14.52
C THR A 35 0.80 3.47 -14.40
N GLY A 36 0.59 2.54 -13.49
CA GLY A 36 -0.71 1.96 -13.20
C GLY A 36 -0.74 1.41 -11.77
N PRO A 37 -1.75 0.60 -11.44
CA PRO A 37 -2.75 0.02 -12.34
C PRO A 37 -3.88 0.99 -12.73
N THR A 38 -4.74 0.62 -13.69
CA THR A 38 -5.97 1.37 -14.03
C THR A 38 -7.21 0.86 -13.29
N VAL A 39 -7.13 -0.34 -12.71
CA VAL A 39 -8.18 -1.02 -11.95
C VAL A 39 -7.55 -1.83 -10.82
N ASP A 40 -8.26 -2.05 -9.72
CA ASP A 40 -7.80 -2.92 -8.64
C ASP A 40 -7.91 -4.42 -9.03
N HIS A 41 -7.29 -5.30 -8.25
CA HIS A 41 -7.32 -6.74 -8.51
C HIS A 41 -8.58 -7.43 -7.95
N THR A 42 -9.14 -6.95 -6.84
CA THR A 42 -10.27 -7.56 -6.13
C THR A 42 -11.55 -7.49 -6.94
N LEU A 43 -11.92 -6.29 -7.40
CA LEU A 43 -13.13 -6.05 -8.17
C LEU A 43 -12.87 -6.00 -9.67
N GLY A 44 -11.63 -5.77 -10.10
CA GLY A 44 -11.29 -5.61 -11.51
C GLY A 44 -11.91 -4.35 -12.11
N THR A 45 -12.19 -3.34 -11.29
CA THR A 45 -12.84 -2.09 -11.73
C THR A 45 -12.03 -0.87 -11.33
N ALA A 46 -12.29 0.27 -11.98
CA ALA A 46 -11.64 1.52 -11.61
C ALA A 46 -12.13 2.09 -10.26
N SER A 47 -13.21 1.53 -9.71
CA SER A 47 -13.79 1.95 -8.43
C SER A 47 -13.29 1.14 -7.25
N GLY A 48 -12.68 -0.04 -7.47
CA GLY A 48 -12.07 -0.79 -6.37
C GLY A 48 -10.75 -0.19 -5.94
N SER A 49 -10.22 -0.64 -4.80
CA SER A 49 -9.12 0.02 -4.10
C SER A 49 -7.87 -0.85 -4.01
N TYR A 50 -6.71 -0.22 -4.09
CA TYR A 50 -5.42 -0.87 -3.93
C TYR A 50 -4.43 0.05 -3.21
N LEU A 51 -3.41 -0.55 -2.63
CA LEU A 51 -2.27 0.16 -2.06
C LEU A 51 -1.17 0.35 -3.09
N TYR A 52 -0.54 1.52 -3.08
CA TYR A 52 0.58 1.82 -3.95
C TYR A 52 1.55 2.82 -3.31
N ILE A 53 2.70 2.98 -3.96
CA ILE A 53 3.70 3.99 -3.65
C ILE A 53 3.86 4.86 -4.89
N GLU A 54 3.76 6.19 -4.73
CA GLU A 54 4.09 7.14 -5.79
C GLU A 54 5.61 7.34 -5.87
N ALA A 55 6.30 6.38 -6.49
CA ALA A 55 7.75 6.38 -6.57
C ALA A 55 8.32 7.49 -7.48
N SER A 56 7.50 8.06 -8.37
CA SER A 56 7.95 9.02 -9.38
C SER A 56 8.34 10.38 -8.77
N GLU A 57 7.81 10.69 -7.59
CA GLU A 57 8.08 11.93 -6.86
C GLU A 57 9.16 11.76 -5.78
N LEU A 58 9.71 10.55 -5.61
CA LEU A 58 10.73 10.28 -4.60
C LEU A 58 12.12 10.69 -5.10
N PHE A 59 12.74 11.62 -4.39
CA PHE A 59 14.09 12.12 -4.71
C PHE A 59 15.22 11.24 -4.15
N ASN A 60 14.94 10.44 -3.12
CA ASN A 60 15.91 9.57 -2.47
C ASN A 60 15.72 8.12 -2.90
N ARG A 61 16.71 7.56 -3.61
CA ARG A 61 16.69 6.18 -4.14
C ARG A 61 16.66 5.08 -3.08
N ASN A 62 16.89 5.42 -1.81
CA ASN A 62 16.87 4.47 -0.69
C ASN A 62 15.71 4.72 0.29
N ALA A 63 14.76 5.57 -0.07
CA ALA A 63 13.60 5.84 0.77
C ALA A 63 12.78 4.57 0.97
N LYS A 64 12.27 4.37 2.18
CA LYS A 64 11.49 3.21 2.60
C LYS A 64 10.07 3.63 3.01
N ALA A 65 9.14 2.69 2.85
CA ALA A 65 7.79 2.77 3.39
C ALA A 65 7.45 1.41 4.01
N TRP A 66 7.01 1.39 5.25
CA TRP A 66 6.66 0.18 5.98
C TRP A 66 5.14 0.07 6.09
N LEU A 67 4.61 -1.07 5.67
CA LEU A 67 3.23 -1.45 5.95
C LEU A 67 3.26 -2.57 6.98
N ILE A 68 2.71 -2.30 8.16
CA ILE A 68 2.85 -3.14 9.34
C ILE A 68 1.52 -3.84 9.57
N SER A 69 1.55 -5.17 9.63
CA SER A 69 0.36 -5.98 9.93
C SER A 69 -0.03 -5.85 11.39
N GLU A 70 -1.21 -6.39 11.72
CA GLU A 70 -1.51 -6.71 13.11
C GLU A 70 -0.50 -7.71 13.70
N HIS A 71 -0.53 -7.82 15.02
CA HIS A 71 0.30 -8.76 15.75
C HIS A 71 -0.25 -10.18 15.65
N TYR A 72 0.62 -11.14 15.34
CA TYR A 72 0.32 -12.57 15.35
C TYR A 72 1.27 -13.26 16.32
N ASP A 73 0.72 -14.09 17.21
CA ASP A 73 1.52 -14.95 18.08
C ASP A 73 2.29 -16.00 17.26
N ALA A 74 3.34 -16.55 17.84
CA ALA A 74 4.14 -17.58 17.17
C ALA A 74 3.31 -18.86 16.95
N GLY A 75 3.30 -19.35 15.71
CA GLY A 75 2.53 -20.54 15.34
C GLY A 75 2.71 -20.91 13.87
N SER A 76 1.95 -21.90 13.41
CA SER A 76 1.93 -22.30 11.99
C SER A 76 0.78 -21.61 11.28
N TYR A 77 1.11 -20.67 10.39
CA TYR A 77 0.16 -19.90 9.59
C TYR A 77 0.61 -19.85 8.13
N CYS A 78 -0.35 -19.74 7.21
CA CYS A 78 -0.09 -19.27 5.87
C CYS A 78 -0.64 -17.85 5.76
N LEU A 79 0.23 -16.89 5.45
CA LEU A 79 -0.19 -15.54 5.13
C LEU A 79 -0.71 -15.58 3.68
N LEU A 80 -2.03 -15.46 3.55
CA LEU A 80 -2.76 -15.45 2.28
C LEU A 80 -3.12 -14.01 1.89
#